data_AF-A0A809PUJ0-F1
#
_entry.id   AF-A0A809PUJ0-F1
#
_cell.length_a   1.000
_cell.length_b   1.000
_cell.length_c   1.000
_cell.angle_alpha   90.00
_cell.angle_beta   90.00
_cell.angle_gamma   90.00
#
_symmetry.space_group_name_H-M   'P 1'
#
loop_
_entity.id
_entity.type
_entity.pdbx_description
1 polymer ?
#
loop_
_entity_poly.entity_id
_entity_poly.type
_entity_poly.pdbx_seq_one_letter_code
_entity_poly.pdbx_strand_id
1 'polypeptide(L)'
;MWEIKVSTSTIIHLLIPDENGKDFQGKSYPPFSIGQHSWTPTKKIEPGGVFYDYIRNASADILGIRYWLIDEVIFERHQVFKFFLSDSRFFFHQEDSCVDILFDEKNIADFQNNLLFIDCAQDFGGESVITNGKKYGIALEIDSR
;
A
#
# COMPACT_ATOMS: atom_id res chain seq x y z
N MET A 1 17.47 -35.75 -1.65
CA MET A 1 16.02 -35.53 -1.56
C MET A 1 15.87 -34.01 -1.50
N TRP A 2 15.50 -33.36 -2.60
CA TRP A 2 15.34 -31.91 -2.64
C TRP A 2 13.86 -31.61 -2.46
N GLU A 3 13.52 -31.04 -1.32
CA GLU A 3 12.18 -30.57 -1.01
C GLU A 3 12.03 -29.18 -1.63
N ILE A 4 11.37 -29.09 -2.78
CA ILE A 4 10.98 -27.80 -3.35
C ILE A 4 9.71 -27.37 -2.61
N LYS A 5 9.84 -26.49 -1.62
CA LYS A 5 8.70 -25.74 -1.07
C LYS A 5 8.26 -24.68 -2.09
N VAL A 6 7.24 -24.99 -2.88
CA VAL A 6 6.40 -24.08 -3.67
C VAL A 6 5.22 -23.69 -2.76
N SER A 7 4.71 -22.48 -2.59
CA SER A 7 4.75 -21.17 -3.26
C SER A 7 4.48 -20.13 -2.15
N THR A 8 5.32 -19.11 -2.01
CA THR A 8 4.92 -17.90 -1.27
C THR A 8 3.86 -17.19 -2.10
N SER A 9 2.68 -16.95 -1.53
CA SER A 9 1.60 -16.31 -2.28
C SER A 9 1.80 -14.81 -2.19
N THR A 10 2.45 -14.22 -3.19
CA THR A 10 2.58 -12.78 -3.24
C THR A 10 1.26 -12.15 -3.64
N ILE A 11 0.76 -11.26 -2.80
CA ILE A 11 -0.52 -10.59 -2.99
C ILE A 11 -0.26 -9.18 -3.48
N ILE A 12 -0.93 -8.78 -4.57
CA ILE A 12 -0.88 -7.41 -5.06
C ILE A 12 -2.09 -6.63 -4.53
N HIS A 13 -1.82 -5.62 -3.71
CA HIS A 13 -2.80 -4.64 -3.26
C HIS A 13 -2.78 -3.43 -4.19
N LEU A 14 -3.93 -3.09 -4.76
CA LEU A 14 -4.10 -1.88 -5.58
C LEU A 14 -4.81 -0.80 -4.77
N LEU A 15 -4.14 0.33 -4.62
CA LEU A 15 -4.61 1.51 -3.92
C LEU A 15 -4.89 2.58 -4.97
N ILE A 16 -6.17 2.84 -5.22
CA ILE A 16 -6.64 3.81 -6.21
C ILE A 16 -7.56 4.79 -5.48
N PRO A 17 -7.30 6.11 -5.57
CA PRO A 17 -8.17 7.11 -4.97
C PRO A 17 -9.45 7.21 -5.80
N ASP A 18 -10.61 7.16 -5.15
CA ASP A 18 -11.87 7.32 -5.85
C ASP A 18 -12.19 8.81 -6.09
N GLU A 19 -12.94 9.09 -7.15
CA GLU A 19 -13.57 10.39 -7.40
C GLU A 19 -14.87 10.59 -6.59
N ASN A 20 -15.41 9.55 -5.92
CA ASN A 20 -16.64 9.58 -5.11
C ASN A 20 -16.64 8.70 -3.82
N GLY A 21 -15.49 8.24 -3.32
CA GLY A 21 -15.37 7.35 -2.15
C GLY A 21 -16.02 5.95 -2.24
N LYS A 22 -16.27 5.36 -3.41
CA LYS A 22 -16.85 4.03 -3.61
C LYS A 22 -16.12 3.20 -4.67
N ASP A 23 -15.47 2.15 -4.17
CA ASP A 23 -14.92 0.97 -4.87
C ASP A 23 -13.59 1.13 -5.63
N PHE A 24 -12.51 0.76 -4.95
CA PHE A 24 -11.81 -0.51 -5.24
C PHE A 24 -11.50 -1.20 -3.89
N GLN A 25 -12.26 -2.25 -3.59
CA GLN A 25 -12.43 -2.92 -2.28
C GLN A 25 -11.19 -3.63 -1.72
N GLY A 26 -10.00 -3.03 -1.70
CA GLY A 26 -8.83 -3.61 -1.02
C GLY A 26 -8.57 -5.09 -1.35
N LYS A 27 -9.01 -5.55 -2.55
CA LYS A 27 -9.00 -6.97 -2.87
C LYS A 27 -7.54 -7.35 -3.05
N SER A 28 -7.11 -8.38 -2.33
CA SER A 28 -5.95 -9.16 -2.70
C SER A 28 -6.17 -9.66 -4.13
N TYR A 29 -5.51 -9.05 -5.10
CA TYR A 29 -5.60 -9.52 -6.48
C TYR A 29 -4.62 -10.70 -6.65
N PRO A 30 -5.02 -11.78 -7.34
CA PRO A 30 -4.03 -12.66 -7.99
C PRO A 30 -3.16 -11.80 -8.93
N PRO A 31 -1.97 -12.27 -9.35
CA PRO A 31 -0.98 -11.45 -10.04
C PRO A 31 -1.62 -10.58 -11.12
N PHE A 32 -1.55 -9.27 -10.87
CA PHE A 32 -2.09 -8.21 -11.71
C PHE A 32 -1.69 -8.47 -13.15
N SER A 33 -2.63 -8.89 -13.98
CA SER A 33 -2.40 -9.02 -15.40
C SER A 33 -2.48 -7.62 -16.00
N ILE A 34 -1.31 -7.05 -16.30
CA ILE A 34 -1.17 -5.74 -16.95
C ILE A 34 -2.13 -5.67 -18.15
N GLY A 35 -3.09 -4.75 -18.11
CA GLY A 35 -4.05 -4.50 -19.19
C GLY A 35 -5.53 -4.70 -18.85
N GLN A 36 -5.88 -5.36 -17.73
CA GLN A 36 -7.29 -5.68 -17.43
C GLN A 36 -8.13 -4.52 -16.86
N HIS A 37 -7.51 -3.43 -16.39
CA HIS A 37 -8.22 -2.37 -15.65
C HIS A 37 -7.92 -0.93 -16.12
N SER A 38 -7.40 -0.71 -17.33
CA SER A 38 -6.96 0.62 -17.85
C SER A 38 -5.86 1.33 -17.04
N TRP A 39 -5.46 0.78 -15.89
CA TRP A 39 -4.32 1.18 -15.09
C TRP A 39 -3.05 0.48 -15.57
N THR A 40 -1.99 1.24 -15.78
CA THR A 40 -0.68 0.73 -16.24
C THR A 40 0.44 1.19 -15.32
N PRO A 41 1.42 0.32 -14.99
CA PRO A 41 2.61 0.75 -14.26
C PRO A 41 3.36 1.85 -15.02
N THR A 42 3.86 2.85 -14.30
CA THR A 42 4.67 3.93 -14.86
C THR A 42 5.99 4.07 -14.12
N LYS A 43 7.09 4.17 -14.87
CA LYS A 43 8.43 4.49 -14.33
C LYS A 43 8.72 6.00 -14.28
N LYS A 44 7.74 6.83 -14.64
CA LYS A 44 7.90 8.29 -14.69
C LYS A 44 7.79 8.95 -13.32
N ILE A 45 7.11 8.29 -12.39
CA ILE A 45 6.81 8.79 -11.05
C ILE A 45 7.03 7.62 -10.10
N GLU A 46 7.76 7.89 -9.03
CA GLU A 46 7.97 6.94 -7.94
C GLU A 46 7.18 7.40 -6.71
N PRO A 47 6.80 6.49 -5.80
CA PRO A 47 6.11 6.86 -4.57
C PRO A 47 7.02 7.60 -3.60
N GLY A 48 8.36 7.55 -3.80
CA GLY A 48 9.34 8.27 -3.00
C GLY A 48 9.72 7.57 -1.68
N GLY A 49 9.34 6.30 -1.51
CA GLY A 49 9.68 5.52 -0.33
C GLY A 49 10.93 4.67 -0.44
N VAL A 50 11.32 4.14 0.71
CA VAL A 50 12.50 3.28 0.89
C VAL A 50 12.10 1.83 1.14
N PHE A 51 11.20 1.64 2.10
CA PHE A 51 10.75 0.33 2.57
C PHE A 51 9.39 0.48 3.24
N TYR A 52 8.79 -0.66 3.57
CA TYR A 52 7.60 -0.69 4.41
C TYR A 52 7.68 -1.71 5.54
N ASP A 53 7.06 -1.35 6.66
CA ASP A 53 6.78 -2.26 7.78
C ASP A 53 5.36 -2.80 7.68
N TYR A 54 5.09 -3.95 8.30
CA TYR A 54 3.77 -4.57 8.27
C TYR A 54 2.90 -4.12 9.42
N ILE A 55 1.66 -3.73 9.14
CA ILE A 55 0.63 -3.52 10.15
C ILE A 55 -0.15 -4.82 10.30
N ARG A 56 -0.04 -5.47 11.46
CA ARG A 56 -0.62 -6.79 11.73
C ARG A 56 -1.63 -6.77 12.86
N ASN A 57 -2.57 -7.71 12.85
CA ASN A 57 -3.41 -8.00 14.00
C ASN A 57 -2.74 -9.04 14.93
N ALA A 58 -3.42 -9.38 16.04
CA ALA A 58 -2.96 -10.41 16.98
C ALA A 58 -2.87 -11.82 16.39
N SER A 59 -3.55 -12.08 15.27
CA SER A 59 -3.49 -13.34 14.51
C SER A 59 -2.33 -13.36 13.50
N ALA A 60 -1.50 -12.31 13.47
CA ALA A 60 -0.42 -12.09 12.51
C ALA A 60 -0.86 -11.86 11.04
N ASP A 61 -2.15 -11.60 10.79
CA ASP A 61 -2.61 -11.21 9.45
C ASP A 61 -2.06 -9.83 9.09
N ILE A 62 -1.54 -9.65 7.87
CA ILE A 62 -1.11 -8.35 7.35
C ILE A 62 -2.36 -7.57 6.91
N LEU A 63 -2.63 -6.46 7.59
CA LEU A 63 -3.81 -5.62 7.38
C LEU A 63 -3.50 -4.26 6.75
N GLY A 64 -2.21 -3.91 6.67
CA GLY A 64 -1.71 -2.68 6.12
C GLY A 64 -0.19 -2.64 6.11
N ILE A 65 0.35 -1.50 5.72
CA ILE A 65 1.78 -1.20 5.80
C ILE A 65 2.04 0.20 6.37
N ARG A 66 3.21 0.39 6.98
CA ARG A 66 3.82 1.70 7.16
C ARG A 66 4.82 1.93 6.04
N TYR A 67 4.56 2.87 5.16
CA TYR A 67 5.44 3.22 4.04
C TYR A 67 6.35 4.39 4.42
N TRP A 68 7.67 4.16 4.47
CA TRP A 68 8.66 5.16 4.87
C TRP A 68 9.20 5.92 3.66
N LEU A 69 9.30 7.25 3.77
CA LEU A 69 9.72 8.16 2.69
C LEU A 69 11.16 8.65 2.89
N ILE A 70 11.87 8.86 1.78
CA ILE A 70 13.30 9.23 1.79
C ILE A 70 13.53 10.64 2.34
N ASP A 71 12.63 11.57 2.01
CA ASP A 71 12.80 13.00 2.26
C ASP A 71 11.64 13.53 3.10
N GLU A 72 11.81 14.73 3.69
CA GLU A 72 10.70 15.48 4.26
C GLU A 72 9.63 15.73 3.18
N VAL A 73 8.48 15.06 3.32
CA VAL A 73 7.42 15.08 2.31
C VAL A 73 6.29 16.00 2.72
N ILE A 74 6.04 17.08 1.97
CA ILE A 74 4.77 17.83 2.08
C ILE A 74 3.72 17.08 1.25
N PHE A 75 2.83 16.33 1.91
CA PHE A 75 1.91 15.41 1.24
C PHE A 75 0.97 16.07 0.22
N GLU A 76 0.52 17.31 0.47
CA GLU A 76 -0.32 18.10 -0.43
C GLU A 76 0.37 18.44 -1.76
N ARG A 77 1.71 18.42 -1.76
CA ARG A 77 2.54 18.71 -2.94
C ARG A 77 3.15 17.45 -3.53
N HIS A 78 3.05 16.31 -2.84
CA HIS A 78 3.62 15.06 -3.29
C HIS A 78 2.98 14.60 -4.60
N GLN A 79 3.77 14.01 -5.51
CA GLN A 79 3.27 13.67 -6.85
C GLN A 79 2.20 12.57 -6.84
N VAL A 80 2.23 11.69 -5.83
CA VAL A 80 1.33 10.53 -5.67
C VAL A 80 0.38 10.71 -4.48
N PHE A 81 0.91 10.74 -3.24
CA PHE A 81 0.12 10.84 -2.01
C PHE A 81 -0.91 11.98 -1.94
N LYS A 82 -0.73 13.10 -2.66
CA LYS A 82 -1.75 14.17 -2.70
C LYS A 82 -3.13 13.69 -3.15
N PHE A 83 -3.19 12.62 -3.94
CA PHE A 83 -4.46 12.07 -4.44
C PHE A 83 -5.19 11.24 -3.38
N PHE A 84 -4.53 10.86 -2.28
CA PHE A 84 -5.04 10.00 -1.23
C PHE A 84 -5.37 10.74 0.07
N LEU A 85 -5.24 12.06 0.10
CA LEU A 85 -5.46 12.87 1.32
C LEU A 85 -6.87 12.74 1.89
N SER A 86 -7.86 12.38 1.06
CA SER A 86 -9.24 12.16 1.50
C SER A 86 -9.58 10.69 1.78
N ASP A 87 -8.64 9.76 1.55
CA ASP A 87 -8.86 8.32 1.75
C ASP A 87 -8.58 7.98 3.22
N SER A 88 -9.60 7.53 3.95
CA SER A 88 -9.49 7.25 5.39
C SER A 88 -8.58 6.08 5.74
N ARG A 89 -8.15 5.29 4.75
CA ARG A 89 -7.16 4.23 4.96
C ARG A 89 -5.73 4.76 5.09
N PHE A 90 -5.49 6.01 4.71
CA PHE A 90 -4.17 6.63 4.70
C PHE A 90 -4.04 7.57 5.91
N PHE A 91 -3.06 7.28 6.77
CA PHE A 91 -2.69 8.11 7.90
C PHE A 91 -1.32 8.72 7.61
N PHE A 92 -1.30 10.03 7.37
CA PHE A 92 -0.13 10.77 6.94
C PHE A 92 0.64 11.33 8.14
N HIS A 93 1.89 10.90 8.33
CA HIS A 93 2.76 11.32 9.42
C HIS A 93 3.86 12.23 8.88
N GLN A 94 3.57 13.53 8.85
CA GLN A 94 4.46 14.56 8.29
C GLN A 94 5.81 14.64 8.99
N GLU A 95 5.82 14.55 10.33
CA GLU A 95 7.03 14.68 11.14
C GLU A 95 7.95 13.45 10.99
N ASP A 96 7.35 12.26 10.84
CA ASP A 96 8.07 11.00 10.71
C ASP A 96 8.38 10.62 9.25
N SER A 97 7.93 11.42 8.28
CA SER A 97 8.05 11.14 6.84
C SER A 97 7.57 9.72 6.48
N CYS A 98 6.42 9.32 7.00
CA CYS A 98 5.81 8.04 6.67
C CYS A 98 4.29 8.13 6.48
N VAL A 99 3.73 7.09 5.86
CA VAL A 99 2.28 6.94 5.68
C VAL A 99 1.88 5.55 6.12
N ASP A 100 0.96 5.46 7.09
CA ASP A 100 0.31 4.18 7.39
C ASP A 100 -0.86 3.99 6.42
N ILE A 101 -0.91 2.82 5.80
CA ILE A 101 -1.88 2.47 4.77
C ILE A 101 -2.56 1.17 5.16
N LEU A 102 -3.84 1.22 5.51
CA LEU A 102 -4.65 0.03 5.73
C LEU A 102 -5.23 -0.47 4.40
N PHE A 103 -5.29 -1.78 4.20
CA PHE A 103 -5.85 -2.32 2.95
C PHE A 103 -7.39 -2.26 2.91
N ASP A 104 -8.03 -2.30 4.07
CA ASP A 104 -9.48 -2.37 4.24
C ASP A 104 -9.94 -1.40 5.33
N GLU A 105 -10.97 -0.62 5.04
CA GLU A 105 -11.53 0.39 5.95
C GLU A 105 -12.07 -0.23 7.25
N LYS A 106 -12.49 -1.50 7.23
CA LYS A 106 -12.98 -2.18 8.43
C LYS A 106 -11.96 -2.21 9.57
N ASN A 107 -10.67 -2.10 9.24
CA ASN A 107 -9.57 -2.16 10.21
C ASN A 107 -9.22 -0.79 10.81
N ILE A 108 -9.85 0.31 10.34
CA ILE A 108 -9.55 1.68 10.80
C ILE A 108 -9.80 1.82 12.31
N ALA A 109 -10.93 1.29 12.80
CA ALA A 109 -11.27 1.39 14.21
C ALA A 109 -10.24 0.66 15.08
N ASP A 110 -9.81 -0.53 14.67
CA ASP A 110 -8.82 -1.31 15.40
C ASP A 110 -7.45 -0.60 15.40
N PHE A 111 -7.07 0.01 14.28
CA PHE A 111 -5.84 0.79 14.18
C PHE A 111 -5.85 2.01 15.12
N GLN A 112 -6.92 2.81 15.10
CA GLN A 112 -7.06 4.00 15.95
C GLN A 112 -7.10 3.66 17.45
N ASN A 113 -7.58 2.47 17.81
CA ASN A 113 -7.61 1.99 19.19
C ASN A 113 -6.34 1.24 19.61
N ASN A 114 -5.27 1.26 18.81
CA ASN A 114 -4.00 0.58 19.07
C ASN A 114 -4.14 -0.95 19.27
N LEU A 115 -5.08 -1.58 18.55
CA LEU A 115 -5.26 -3.03 18.56
C LEU A 115 -4.44 -3.74 17.48
N LEU A 116 -3.83 -2.97 16.58
CA LEU A 116 -2.90 -3.44 15.55
C LEU A 116 -1.46 -3.12 15.94
N PHE A 117 -0.52 -3.93 15.46
CA PHE A 117 0.90 -3.83 15.78
C PHE A 117 1.69 -3.54 14.51
N ILE A 118 2.77 -2.77 14.63
CA ILE A 118 3.72 -2.54 13.54
C ILE A 118 4.88 -3.50 13.74
N ASP A 119 5.02 -4.42 12.79
CA ASP A 119 6.10 -5.38 12.70
C ASP A 119 7.17 -4.84 11.76
N CYS A 120 8.33 -4.48 12.31
CA CYS A 120 9.45 -3.88 11.59
C CYS A 120 10.10 -4.91 10.66
N ALA A 121 9.42 -5.22 9.55
CA ALA A 121 9.89 -6.13 8.53
C ALA A 121 10.98 -5.50 7.66
N GLN A 122 10.92 -4.17 7.46
CA GLN A 122 11.74 -3.44 6.48
C GLN A 122 11.76 -4.16 5.14
N ASP A 123 10.58 -4.41 4.57
CA ASP A 123 10.50 -5.04 3.25
C ASP A 123 10.77 -4.01 2.15
N PHE A 124 11.49 -4.44 1.12
CA PHE A 124 12.02 -3.57 0.08
C PHE A 124 11.54 -4.01 -1.30
N GLY A 125 10.98 -3.07 -2.06
CA GLY A 125 10.52 -3.30 -3.41
C GLY A 125 9.13 -3.93 -3.47
N GLY A 126 8.62 -4.06 -4.71
CA GLY A 126 7.27 -4.57 -4.98
C GLY A 126 6.21 -3.47 -5.09
N GLU A 127 6.52 -2.23 -4.71
CA GLU A 127 5.65 -1.10 -4.97
C GLU A 127 5.84 -0.53 -6.38
N SER A 128 4.75 -0.08 -6.99
CA SER A 128 4.80 0.68 -8.24
C SER A 128 3.67 1.68 -8.33
N VAL A 129 3.96 2.85 -8.92
CA VAL A 129 2.91 3.80 -9.29
C VAL A 129 2.22 3.30 -10.54
N ILE A 130 0.91 3.20 -10.48
CA ILE A 130 0.05 2.89 -11.62
C ILE A 130 -0.69 4.16 -12.07
N THR A 131 -0.98 4.28 -13.36
CA THR A 131 -1.67 5.45 -13.92
C THR A 131 -2.76 5.08 -14.91
N ASN A 132 -3.79 5.91 -14.95
CA ASN A 132 -4.86 5.90 -15.94
C ASN A 132 -5.18 7.36 -16.33
N GLY A 133 -4.65 7.80 -17.47
CA GLY A 133 -4.75 9.19 -17.91
C GLY A 133 -4.04 10.15 -16.96
N LYS A 134 -4.81 10.97 -16.22
CA LYS A 134 -4.29 11.92 -15.21
C LYS A 134 -4.45 11.43 -13.77
N LYS A 135 -4.95 10.21 -13.57
CA LYS A 135 -5.13 9.60 -12.25
C LYS A 135 -3.92 8.72 -11.91
N TYR A 136 -3.64 8.60 -10.62
CA TYR A 136 -2.51 7.84 -10.08
C TYR A 136 -2.99 6.90 -8.97
N GLY A 137 -2.37 5.73 -8.89
CA GLY A 137 -2.58 4.73 -7.86
C GLY A 137 -1.25 4.12 -7.44
N ILE A 138 -1.28 3.28 -6.41
CA ILE A 138 -0.13 2.53 -5.91
C ILE A 138 -0.49 1.05 -5.97
N ALA A 139 0.34 0.24 -6.62
CA ALA A 139 0.31 -1.21 -6.49
C ALA A 139 1.39 -1.61 -5.49
N LEU A 140 1.05 -2.45 -4.51
CA LEU A 140 1.97 -2.98 -3.50
C LEU A 140 1.97 -4.49 -3.60
N GLU A 141 3.12 -5.08 -3.85
CA GLU A 141 3.34 -6.52 -3.85
C GLU A 141 3.82 -6.96 -2.46
N ILE A 142 2.99 -7.70 -1.72
CA ILE A 142 3.25 -8.09 -0.33
C ILE A 142 3.41 -9.59 -0.24
N ASP A 143 4.50 -10.03 0.38
CA ASP A 143 4.76 -11.44 0.62
C ASP A 143 4.10 -11.88 1.93
N SER A 144 3.19 -12.85 1.86
CA SER A 144 2.40 -13.32 3.00
C SER A 144 3.17 -14.26 3.95
N ARG A 145 4.50 -14.10 4.09
CA ARG A 145 5.34 -14.99 4.91
C ARG A 145 5.07 -14.87 6.41
#